data_AF-A0A416DU52-F1
#
_entry.id   AF-A0A416DU52-F1
#
_cell.length_a   1.000
_cell.length_b   1.000
_cell.length_c   1.000
_cell.angle_alpha   90.00
_cell.angle_beta   90.00
_cell.angle_gamma   90.00
#
_symmetry.space_group_name_H-M   'P 1'
#
loop_
_entity.id
_entity.type
_entity.pdbx_description
1 polymer ?
#
loop_
_entity_poly.entity_id
_entity_poly.type
_entity_poly.pdbx_seq_one_letter_code
_entity_poly.pdbx_strand_id
1 'polypeptide(L)'
;MNLRQVIHIYDCNETFLYEIIEDYKEAENNEVKDEIFNSFCSSIWASDNKRRTYMKTIYFKVRKDLLNTELGQVFDTWSGIEYRYYKSMTKDENWCAIIRQKINNIYTKYFDKEVILNKEYMDLLKKPKLIYFDWLSGIEMDADTVTDIIDDTIDKAEKLKQRFQMEKMTLSWNEYKKVVEGFLRRCFDNCKLIEEYEDKTQIVNNYDFITEDNFYVKYINRSLNAYFQNYQKDYYSVKRGHNNKYSRCKRCGGIIEKIGRNTQYCNDCKRIRRLETKRSWWKNNH
;
A
#
# COMPACT_ATOMS: atom_id res chain seq x y z
N MET A 1 -52.33 -5.11 14.22
CA MET A 1 -52.12 -3.69 13.85
C MET A 1 -50.63 -3.50 13.65
N ASN A 2 -50.27 -2.89 12.52
CA ASN A 2 -48.92 -2.72 12.02
C ASN A 2 -48.06 -1.87 12.96
N LEU A 3 -46.85 -2.36 13.25
CA LEU A 3 -45.67 -1.52 13.41
C LEU A 3 -44.60 -2.12 12.49
N ARG A 4 -44.66 -1.73 11.21
CA ARG A 4 -43.50 -1.79 10.31
C ARG A 4 -42.43 -0.91 10.94
N GLN A 5 -41.43 -1.51 11.55
CA GLN A 5 -40.25 -0.79 11.98
C GLN A 5 -39.50 -0.38 10.72
N VAL A 6 -39.39 0.93 10.57
CA VAL A 6 -38.85 1.61 9.41
C VAL A 6 -37.36 1.33 9.35
N ILE A 7 -36.91 0.74 8.24
CA ILE A 7 -35.49 0.57 7.88
C ILE A 7 -34.86 1.96 7.86
N HIS A 8 -34.07 2.28 8.88
CA HIS A 8 -33.28 3.51 8.89
C HIS A 8 -32.19 3.39 7.82
N ILE A 9 -32.29 4.24 6.80
CA ILE A 9 -31.28 4.33 5.74
C ILE A 9 -30.07 5.06 6.35
N TYR A 10 -29.03 4.28 6.64
CA TYR A 10 -27.85 4.67 7.42
C TYR A 10 -27.01 5.78 6.74
N ASP A 11 -26.85 6.93 7.40
CA ASP A 11 -25.90 7.99 7.03
C ASP A 11 -24.77 8.07 8.08
N CYS A 12 -23.52 8.19 7.63
CA CYS A 12 -22.32 8.00 8.47
C CYS A 12 -22.10 9.10 9.54
N ASN A 13 -22.94 10.14 9.56
CA ASN A 13 -22.83 11.25 10.51
C ASN A 13 -23.59 11.00 11.83
N GLU A 14 -24.41 9.95 11.92
CA GLU A 14 -25.17 9.62 13.14
C GLU A 14 -25.13 8.13 13.52
N THR A 15 -24.36 7.29 12.80
CA THR A 15 -24.35 5.83 13.00
C THR A 15 -23.01 5.33 13.53
N PHE A 16 -23.04 4.55 14.60
CA PHE A 16 -21.86 3.89 15.14
C PHE A 16 -21.58 2.58 14.41
N LEU A 17 -20.29 2.25 14.23
CA LEU A 17 -19.89 0.99 13.60
C LEU A 17 -20.30 -0.23 14.44
N TYR A 18 -20.28 -0.13 15.78
CA TYR A 18 -20.71 -1.24 16.63
C TYR A 18 -22.16 -1.64 16.37
N GLU A 19 -23.07 -0.67 16.28
CA GLU A 19 -24.50 -0.92 15.98
C GLU A 19 -24.67 -1.64 14.65
N ILE A 20 -23.94 -1.23 13.61
CA ILE A 20 -23.98 -1.89 12.30
C ILE A 20 -23.51 -3.36 12.39
N ILE A 21 -22.49 -3.64 13.22
CA ILE A 21 -21.97 -4.99 13.41
C ILE A 21 -22.96 -5.84 14.22
N GLU A 22 -23.54 -5.28 15.28
CA GLU A 22 -24.56 -5.92 16.11
C GLU A 22 -25.81 -6.26 15.29
N ASP A 23 -26.38 -5.27 14.59
CA ASP A 23 -27.51 -5.45 13.67
C ASP A 23 -27.23 -6.57 12.67
N TYR A 24 -26.01 -6.59 12.09
CA TYR A 24 -25.61 -7.63 11.17
C TYR A 24 -25.53 -9.03 11.82
N LYS A 25 -25.11 -9.11 13.08
CA LYS A 25 -25.00 -10.38 13.81
C LYS A 25 -26.36 -10.92 14.23
N GLU A 26 -27.26 -10.03 14.65
CA GLU A 26 -28.60 -10.35 15.14
C GLU A 26 -29.65 -10.48 14.02
N ALA A 27 -29.30 -10.05 12.81
CA ALA A 27 -30.18 -10.14 11.63
C ALA A 27 -30.80 -11.54 11.46
N GLU A 28 -32.13 -11.54 11.34
CA GLU A 28 -32.98 -12.73 11.32
C GLU A 28 -32.68 -13.69 10.16
N ASN A 29 -32.24 -13.16 9.02
CA ASN A 29 -31.99 -13.92 7.80
C ASN A 29 -30.87 -13.29 6.95
N ASN A 30 -30.45 -14.01 5.91
CA ASN A 30 -29.35 -13.58 5.04
C ASN A 30 -29.70 -12.36 4.17
N GLU A 31 -30.96 -12.13 3.83
CA GLU A 31 -31.36 -10.97 3.02
C GLU A 31 -31.13 -9.68 3.82
N VAL A 32 -31.54 -9.66 5.09
CA VAL A 32 -31.30 -8.53 6.00
C VAL A 32 -29.79 -8.31 6.22
N LYS A 33 -29.01 -9.39 6.38
CA LYS A 33 -27.54 -9.30 6.45
C LYS A 33 -26.94 -8.65 5.22
N ASP A 34 -27.43 -9.02 4.04
CA ASP A 34 -26.95 -8.47 2.77
C ASP A 34 -27.31 -6.99 2.66
N GLU A 35 -28.50 -6.58 3.08
CA GLU A 35 -28.92 -5.16 3.12
C GLU A 35 -28.04 -4.32 4.02
N ILE A 36 -27.82 -4.74 5.27
CA ILE A 36 -26.95 -4.05 6.24
C ILE A 36 -25.52 -3.95 5.68
N PHE A 37 -24.99 -5.05 5.15
CA PHE A 37 -23.65 -5.08 4.58
C PHE A 37 -23.51 -4.17 3.35
N ASN A 38 -24.50 -4.17 2.46
CA ASN A 38 -24.51 -3.32 1.27
C ASN A 38 -24.60 -1.83 1.64
N SER A 39 -25.38 -1.49 2.67
CA SER A 39 -25.44 -0.15 3.25
C SER A 39 -24.06 0.27 3.76
N PHE A 40 -23.43 -0.55 4.60
CA PHE A 40 -22.07 -0.31 5.10
C PHE A 40 -21.06 -0.07 3.96
N CYS A 41 -21.04 -0.94 2.95
CA CYS A 41 -20.15 -0.76 1.79
C CYS A 41 -20.44 0.53 1.03
N SER A 42 -21.72 0.89 0.87
CA SER A 42 -22.13 2.16 0.24
C SER A 42 -21.56 3.36 0.98
N SER A 43 -21.64 3.38 2.32
CA SER A 43 -21.06 4.42 3.17
C SER A 43 -19.55 4.53 3.02
N ILE A 44 -18.84 3.39 3.00
CA ILE A 44 -17.39 3.36 2.74
C ILE A 44 -17.06 3.99 1.38
N TRP A 45 -17.80 3.63 0.32
CA TRP A 45 -17.51 4.13 -1.03
C TRP A 45 -17.95 5.58 -1.25
N ALA A 46 -18.99 6.03 -0.56
CA ALA A 46 -19.48 7.40 -0.57
C ALA A 46 -18.55 8.36 0.18
N SER A 47 -17.78 7.86 1.16
CA SER A 47 -16.83 8.66 1.95
C SER A 47 -15.98 9.60 1.09
N ASP A 48 -15.93 10.86 1.51
CA ASP A 48 -15.13 11.91 0.88
C ASP A 48 -13.62 11.73 1.02
N ASN A 49 -13.18 10.78 1.85
CA ASN A 49 -11.80 10.35 1.95
C ASN A 49 -11.37 9.50 0.72
N LYS A 50 -11.63 10.03 -0.46
CA LYS A 50 -11.26 9.48 -1.75
C LYS A 50 -9.74 9.55 -1.90
N ARG A 51 -9.19 8.52 -2.53
CA ARG A 51 -7.77 8.46 -2.85
C ARG A 51 -7.40 9.63 -3.79
N ARG A 52 -6.38 10.40 -3.42
CA ARG A 52 -5.81 11.47 -4.26
C ARG A 52 -4.30 11.27 -4.39
N THR A 53 -3.81 11.35 -5.61
CA THR A 53 -2.38 11.41 -5.93
C THR A 53 -2.03 12.83 -6.33
N TYR A 54 -0.81 13.24 -6.02
CA TYR A 54 -0.30 14.56 -6.40
C TYR A 54 1.22 14.50 -6.54
N MET A 55 1.77 15.45 -7.29
CA MET A 55 3.21 15.60 -7.43
C MET A 55 3.76 16.33 -6.20
N LYS A 56 4.88 15.83 -5.68
CA LYS A 56 5.69 16.51 -4.67
C LYS A 56 7.10 16.69 -5.23
N THR A 57 7.79 17.71 -4.74
CA THR A 57 9.16 18.01 -5.15
C THR A 57 10.07 17.90 -3.93
N ILE A 58 11.13 17.11 -4.05
CA ILE A 58 12.29 17.25 -3.16
C ILE A 58 13.02 18.49 -3.63
N TYR A 59 12.95 19.54 -2.82
CA TYR A 59 13.46 20.85 -3.19
C TYR A 59 14.56 21.33 -2.24
N PHE A 60 15.57 21.99 -2.79
CA PHE A 60 16.52 22.83 -2.09
C PHE A 60 16.91 24.01 -2.98
N LYS A 61 17.45 25.07 -2.39
CA LYS A 61 17.83 26.28 -3.11
C LYS A 61 19.33 26.47 -3.04
N VAL A 62 19.97 26.55 -4.22
CA VAL A 62 21.38 26.88 -4.31
C VAL A 62 21.60 28.34 -3.88
N ARG A 63 22.61 28.58 -3.04
CA ARG A 63 22.94 29.93 -2.57
C ARG A 63 23.32 30.82 -3.73
N LYS A 64 22.85 32.08 -3.72
CA LYS A 64 23.02 33.02 -4.83
C LYS A 64 24.49 33.28 -5.20
N ASP A 65 25.35 33.34 -4.19
CA ASP A 65 26.79 33.54 -4.36
C ASP A 65 27.51 32.32 -4.96
N LEU A 66 26.88 31.15 -4.91
CA LEU A 66 27.42 29.90 -5.44
C LEU A 66 26.86 29.52 -6.81
N LEU A 67 25.76 30.14 -7.26
CA LEU A 67 25.08 29.78 -8.52
C LEU A 67 25.95 29.90 -9.78
N ASN A 68 26.93 30.80 -9.76
CA ASN A 68 27.81 31.04 -10.90
C ASN A 68 29.05 30.12 -10.91
N THR A 69 29.20 29.25 -9.91
CA THR A 69 30.28 28.24 -9.94
C THR A 69 29.81 27.01 -10.70
N GLU A 70 30.75 26.26 -11.27
CA GLU A 70 30.46 25.00 -11.98
C GLU A 70 29.66 24.04 -11.10
N LEU A 71 30.12 23.84 -9.86
CA LEU A 71 29.45 22.98 -8.89
C LEU A 71 28.07 23.51 -8.48
N GLY A 72 27.90 24.83 -8.40
CA GLY A 72 26.61 25.46 -8.15
C GLY A 72 25.59 25.18 -9.26
N GLN A 73 26.01 25.18 -10.52
CA GLN A 73 25.16 24.85 -11.67
C GLN A 73 24.74 23.38 -11.70
N VAL A 74 25.65 22.47 -11.32
CA VAL A 74 25.32 21.03 -11.16
C VAL A 74 24.19 20.86 -10.15
N PHE A 75 24.31 21.49 -8.98
CA PHE A 75 23.27 21.41 -7.95
C PHE A 75 21.97 22.12 -8.32
N ASP A 76 22.03 23.24 -9.06
CA ASP A 76 20.84 23.97 -9.49
C ASP A 76 19.98 23.13 -10.44
N THR A 77 20.63 22.38 -11.34
CA THR A 77 19.98 21.40 -12.23
C THR A 77 19.17 20.36 -11.46
N TRP A 78 19.67 19.91 -10.31
CA TRP A 78 19.04 18.89 -9.47
C TRP A 78 18.33 19.45 -8.24
N SER A 79 18.07 20.76 -8.21
CA SER A 79 17.49 21.47 -7.07
C SER A 79 16.03 21.11 -6.80
N GLY A 80 15.33 20.57 -7.81
CA GLY A 80 13.94 20.14 -7.74
C GLY A 80 13.71 18.78 -8.40
N ILE A 81 13.50 17.74 -7.58
CA ILE A 81 13.20 16.39 -8.08
C ILE A 81 11.76 16.04 -7.76
N GLU A 82 10.96 15.87 -8.82
CA GLU A 82 9.54 15.53 -8.69
C GLU A 82 9.30 14.04 -8.50
N TYR A 83 8.31 13.71 -7.67
CA TYR A 83 7.83 12.34 -7.47
C TYR A 83 6.34 12.33 -7.18
N ARG A 84 5.67 11.24 -7.56
CA ARG A 84 4.24 11.06 -7.28
C ARG A 84 4.02 10.57 -5.85
N TYR A 85 3.17 11.28 -5.13
CA TYR A 85 2.84 10.99 -3.74
C TYR A 85 1.34 10.72 -3.57
N TYR A 86 0.98 10.11 -2.43
CA TYR A 86 -0.40 9.94 -2.01
C TYR A 86 -0.54 10.23 -0.51
N LYS A 87 -1.66 10.82 -0.11
CA LYS A 87 -1.95 11.08 1.31
C LYS A 87 -2.32 9.75 2.00
N SER A 88 -1.48 9.29 2.92
CA SER A 88 -1.63 7.99 3.61
C SER A 88 -2.40 8.05 4.92
N MET A 89 -2.75 9.25 5.37
CA MET A 89 -3.42 9.53 6.65
C MET A 89 -4.62 10.42 6.40
N THR A 90 -5.71 10.18 7.12
CA THR A 90 -6.83 11.13 7.20
C THR A 90 -6.75 11.91 8.52
N LYS A 91 -7.37 13.10 8.53
CA LYS A 91 -7.63 13.86 9.78
C LYS A 91 -9.00 13.54 10.36
N ASP A 92 -9.87 12.91 9.56
CA ASP A 92 -11.21 12.56 9.98
C ASP A 92 -11.15 11.36 10.91
N GLU A 93 -11.82 11.45 12.06
CA GLU A 93 -11.80 10.43 13.10
C GLU A 93 -12.98 9.44 12.96
N ASN A 94 -13.91 9.69 12.03
CA ASN A 94 -15.02 8.77 11.79
C ASN A 94 -14.54 7.43 11.19
N TRP A 95 -15.21 6.35 11.58
CA TRP A 95 -14.85 4.98 11.19
C TRP A 95 -14.83 4.81 9.67
N CYS A 96 -15.77 5.44 8.96
CA CYS A 96 -15.88 5.42 7.49
C CYS A 96 -14.58 5.89 6.84
N ALA A 97 -14.11 7.07 7.20
CA ALA A 97 -12.91 7.68 6.64
C ALA A 97 -11.65 6.88 6.99
N ILE A 98 -11.59 6.30 8.20
CA ILE A 98 -10.44 5.48 8.63
C ILE A 98 -10.37 4.17 7.84
N ILE A 99 -11.47 3.42 7.72
CA ILE A 99 -11.53 2.19 6.93
C ILE A 99 -11.28 2.52 5.44
N ARG A 100 -11.85 3.62 4.94
CA ARG A 100 -11.61 4.09 3.57
C ARG A 100 -10.14 4.42 3.32
N GLN A 101 -9.47 5.09 4.27
CA GLN A 101 -8.03 5.36 4.21
C GLN A 101 -7.25 4.05 4.15
N LYS A 102 -7.64 3.05 4.95
CA LYS A 102 -6.99 1.74 4.96
C LYS A 102 -7.04 1.07 3.60
N ILE A 103 -8.21 1.06 2.97
CA ILE A 103 -8.42 0.52 1.63
C ILE A 103 -7.53 1.27 0.62
N ASN A 104 -7.51 2.61 0.67
CA ASN A 104 -6.65 3.43 -0.21
C ASN A 104 -5.15 3.14 -0.03
N ASN A 105 -4.70 2.92 1.22
CA ASN A 105 -3.32 2.57 1.54
C ASN A 105 -2.94 1.19 0.98
N ILE A 106 -3.85 0.20 1.10
CA ILE A 106 -3.66 -1.14 0.53
C ILE A 106 -3.56 -1.06 -0.99
N TYR A 107 -4.48 -0.35 -1.64
CA TYR A 107 -4.45 -0.15 -3.10
C TYR A 107 -3.10 0.44 -3.53
N THR A 108 -2.68 1.50 -2.86
CA THR A 108 -1.42 2.18 -3.20
C THR A 108 -0.20 1.28 -3.00
N LYS A 109 -0.20 0.47 -1.94
CA LYS A 109 0.89 -0.46 -1.65
C LYS A 109 1.01 -1.56 -2.71
N TYR A 110 -0.10 -2.17 -3.09
CA TYR A 110 -0.09 -3.43 -3.84
C TYR A 110 -0.40 -3.30 -5.32
N PHE A 111 -1.09 -2.24 -5.76
CA PHE A 111 -1.65 -2.16 -7.11
C PHE A 111 -1.25 -0.89 -7.87
N ASP A 112 -1.10 0.26 -7.20
CA ASP A 112 -0.80 1.52 -7.89
C ASP A 112 0.66 1.62 -8.39
N LYS A 113 0.91 1.38 -9.67
CA LYS A 113 2.24 1.47 -10.28
C LYS A 113 2.78 2.89 -10.40
N GLU A 114 1.98 3.92 -10.21
CA GLU A 114 2.46 5.30 -10.36
C GLU A 114 3.09 5.84 -9.07
N VAL A 115 2.70 5.34 -7.91
CA VAL A 115 3.17 5.83 -6.60
C VAL A 115 4.20 4.87 -6.00
N ILE A 116 5.48 5.27 -6.02
CA ILE A 116 6.59 4.54 -5.41
C ILE A 116 7.18 5.38 -4.28
N LEU A 117 7.00 4.91 -3.05
CA LEU A 117 7.48 5.60 -1.82
C LEU A 117 8.36 4.69 -0.96
N ASN A 118 8.98 3.67 -1.57
CA ASN A 118 9.92 2.80 -0.87
C ASN A 118 11.09 3.62 -0.33
N LYS A 119 11.55 3.33 0.89
CA LYS A 119 12.65 4.05 1.55
C LYS A 119 13.92 4.10 0.69
N GLU A 120 14.34 2.97 0.11
CA GLU A 120 15.54 2.87 -0.73
C GLU A 120 15.47 3.84 -1.92
N TYR A 121 14.32 3.86 -2.61
CA TYR A 121 14.07 4.79 -3.71
C TYR A 121 14.07 6.26 -3.24
N MET A 122 13.33 6.56 -2.16
CA MET A 122 13.23 7.92 -1.63
C MET A 122 14.57 8.47 -1.13
N ASP A 123 15.44 7.60 -0.61
CA ASP A 123 16.76 7.99 -0.13
C ASP A 123 17.70 8.35 -1.32
N LEU A 124 17.60 7.64 -2.45
CA LEU A 124 18.32 8.01 -3.68
C LEU A 124 17.85 9.37 -4.22
N LEU A 125 16.53 9.62 -4.27
CA LEU A 125 16.02 10.92 -4.75
C LEU A 125 16.46 12.10 -3.86
N LYS A 126 16.71 11.86 -2.57
CA LYS A 126 17.20 12.91 -1.64
C LYS A 126 18.71 13.14 -1.74
N LYS A 127 19.45 12.24 -2.39
CA LYS A 127 20.91 12.27 -2.41
C LYS A 127 21.48 13.59 -2.95
N PRO A 128 20.97 14.19 -4.04
CA PRO A 128 21.51 15.47 -4.53
C PRO A 128 21.42 16.58 -3.49
N LYS A 129 20.29 16.66 -2.78
CA LYS A 129 20.09 17.60 -1.66
C LYS A 129 21.08 17.37 -0.52
N LEU A 130 21.35 16.10 -0.18
CA LEU A 130 22.31 15.77 0.89
C LEU A 130 23.73 16.17 0.51
N ILE A 131 24.18 15.81 -0.70
CA ILE A 131 25.51 16.17 -1.21
C ILE A 131 25.67 17.71 -1.25
N TYR A 132 24.63 18.44 -1.63
CA TYR A 132 24.65 19.90 -1.59
C TYR A 132 24.91 20.45 -0.17
N PHE A 133 24.27 19.89 0.86
CA PHE A 133 24.53 20.31 2.24
C PHE A 133 25.89 19.89 2.78
N ASP A 134 26.39 18.74 2.33
CA ASP A 134 27.76 18.28 2.62
C ASP A 134 28.79 19.27 2.05
N TRP A 135 28.59 19.72 0.80
CA TRP A 135 29.40 20.77 0.18
C TRP A 135 29.34 22.09 0.96
N LEU A 136 28.14 22.54 1.33
CA LEU A 136 27.97 23.75 2.16
C LEU A 136 28.66 23.66 3.54
N SER A 137 28.87 22.43 4.04
CA SER A 137 29.55 22.17 5.31
C SER A 137 31.08 22.16 5.18
N GLY A 138 31.61 22.45 3.99
CA GLY A 138 33.05 22.56 3.73
C GLY A 138 33.70 21.27 3.23
N ILE A 139 32.93 20.26 2.82
CA ILE A 139 33.47 19.08 2.16
C ILE A 139 33.91 19.48 0.74
N GLU A 140 35.19 19.30 0.45
CA GLU A 140 35.73 19.53 -0.89
C GLU A 140 35.11 18.55 -1.90
N MET A 141 34.66 19.09 -3.02
CA MET A 141 34.01 18.35 -4.09
C MET A 141 34.37 18.99 -5.43
N ASP A 142 34.60 18.17 -6.44
CA ASP A 142 34.73 18.61 -7.83
C ASP A 142 33.42 18.40 -8.59
N ALA A 143 33.18 19.26 -9.60
CA ALA A 143 31.93 19.27 -10.34
C ALA A 143 31.70 17.98 -11.14
N ASP A 144 32.76 17.42 -11.74
CA ASP A 144 32.68 16.20 -12.55
C ASP A 144 32.29 14.99 -11.70
N THR A 145 32.99 14.77 -10.57
CA THR A 145 32.68 13.66 -9.66
C THR A 145 31.29 13.80 -9.05
N VAL A 146 30.85 15.02 -8.70
CA VAL A 146 29.49 15.23 -8.18
C VAL A 146 28.45 14.93 -9.27
N THR A 147 28.70 15.34 -10.51
CA THR A 147 27.82 15.01 -11.64
C THR A 147 27.70 13.51 -11.81
N ASP A 148 28.82 12.78 -11.86
CA ASP A 148 28.83 11.32 -11.98
C ASP A 148 28.09 10.62 -10.84
N ILE A 149 28.27 11.08 -9.59
CA ILE A 149 27.58 10.53 -8.42
C ILE A 149 26.07 10.76 -8.51
N ILE A 150 25.64 11.96 -8.92
CA ILE A 150 24.22 12.27 -9.04
C ILE A 150 23.61 11.45 -10.18
N ASP A 151 24.24 11.39 -11.34
CA ASP A 151 23.74 10.66 -12.51
C ASP A 151 23.61 9.16 -12.22
N ASP A 152 24.63 8.53 -11.63
CA ASP A 152 24.55 7.12 -11.19
C ASP A 152 23.46 6.91 -10.14
N THR A 153 23.28 7.87 -9.22
CA THR A 153 22.23 7.79 -8.20
C THR A 153 20.82 7.87 -8.82
N ILE A 154 20.62 8.76 -9.78
CA ILE A 154 19.33 8.96 -10.45
C ILE A 154 19.01 7.77 -11.37
N ASP A 155 20.00 7.24 -12.10
CA ASP A 155 19.84 6.00 -12.87
C ASP A 155 19.47 4.81 -11.97
N LYS A 156 20.14 4.66 -10.81
CA LYS A 156 19.76 3.66 -9.80
C LYS A 156 18.34 3.88 -9.30
N ALA A 157 17.92 5.11 -9.07
CA ALA A 157 16.57 5.44 -8.61
C ALA A 157 15.52 5.02 -9.64
N GLU A 158 15.77 5.28 -10.93
CA GLU A 158 14.86 4.90 -12.02
C GLU A 158 14.78 3.38 -12.19
N LYS A 159 15.92 2.67 -12.12
CA LYS A 159 15.96 1.20 -12.10
C LYS A 159 15.18 0.62 -10.91
N LEU A 160 15.32 1.21 -9.72
CA LEU A 160 14.56 0.81 -8.53
C LEU A 160 13.06 1.07 -8.70
N LYS A 161 12.68 2.22 -9.23
CA LYS A 161 11.29 2.57 -9.52
C LYS A 161 10.66 1.54 -10.45
N GLN A 162 11.30 1.24 -11.58
CA GLN A 162 10.85 0.21 -12.52
C GLN A 162 10.71 -1.16 -11.85
N ARG A 163 11.68 -1.56 -11.02
CA ARG A 163 11.60 -2.80 -10.23
C ARG A 163 10.36 -2.81 -9.34
N PHE A 164 10.15 -1.76 -8.54
CA PHE A 164 9.00 -1.68 -7.64
C PHE A 164 7.66 -1.59 -8.38
N GLN A 165 7.62 -0.99 -9.57
CA GLN A 165 6.43 -0.98 -10.43
C GLN A 165 6.05 -2.38 -10.91
N MET A 166 7.04 -3.19 -11.30
CA MET A 166 6.82 -4.59 -11.69
C MET A 166 6.36 -5.47 -10.51
N GLU A 167 6.74 -5.14 -9.29
CA GLU A 167 6.34 -5.90 -8.09
C GLU A 167 4.85 -5.76 -7.71
N LYS A 168 4.17 -4.76 -8.26
CA LYS A 168 2.75 -4.47 -7.99
C LYS A 168 1.84 -5.30 -8.87
N MET A 169 0.76 -5.77 -8.27
CA MET A 169 -0.30 -6.53 -8.94
C MET A 169 -1.10 -5.61 -9.88
N THR A 170 -1.80 -6.22 -10.83
CA THR A 170 -2.66 -5.49 -11.76
C THR A 170 -4.09 -5.93 -11.56
N LEU A 171 -4.99 -4.96 -11.41
CA LEU A 171 -6.40 -5.19 -11.19
C LEU A 171 -7.15 -3.92 -11.58
N SER A 172 -8.31 -4.05 -12.23
CA SER A 172 -9.17 -2.88 -12.48
C SER A 172 -9.74 -2.35 -11.15
N TRP A 173 -10.17 -1.09 -11.14
CA TRP A 173 -10.77 -0.50 -9.94
C TRP A 173 -12.06 -1.22 -9.51
N ASN A 174 -12.85 -1.70 -10.47
CA ASN A 174 -14.09 -2.43 -10.18
C ASN A 174 -13.82 -3.83 -9.59
N GLU A 175 -12.84 -4.55 -10.13
CA GLU A 175 -12.39 -5.81 -9.52
C GLU A 175 -11.82 -5.58 -8.12
N TYR A 176 -11.12 -4.45 -7.90
CA TYR A 176 -10.56 -4.12 -6.59
C TYR A 176 -11.65 -3.95 -5.55
N LYS A 177 -12.71 -3.20 -5.89
CA LYS A 177 -13.89 -3.05 -5.02
C LYS A 177 -14.49 -4.40 -4.65
N LYS A 178 -14.73 -5.27 -5.63
CA LYS A 178 -15.28 -6.62 -5.39
C LYS A 178 -14.42 -7.45 -4.44
N VAL A 179 -13.09 -7.42 -4.60
CA VAL A 179 -12.16 -8.11 -3.70
C VAL A 179 -12.23 -7.53 -2.29
N VAL A 180 -12.26 -6.20 -2.15
CA VAL A 180 -12.37 -5.52 -0.86
C VAL A 180 -13.69 -5.87 -0.17
N GLU A 181 -14.81 -5.78 -0.87
CA GLU A 181 -16.14 -6.11 -0.33
C GLU A 181 -16.20 -7.58 0.13
N GLY A 182 -15.67 -8.51 -0.68
CA GLY A 182 -15.57 -9.92 -0.27
C GLY A 182 -14.73 -10.13 1.00
N PHE A 183 -13.72 -9.29 1.24
CA PHE A 183 -12.92 -9.32 2.48
C PHE A 183 -13.62 -8.63 3.64
N LEU A 184 -14.33 -7.53 3.42
CA LEU A 184 -15.14 -6.86 4.43
C LEU A 184 -16.28 -7.76 4.89
N ARG A 185 -16.93 -8.49 3.99
CA ARG A 185 -17.97 -9.48 4.33
C ARG A 185 -17.41 -10.54 5.27
N ARG A 186 -16.23 -11.09 4.94
CA ARG A 186 -15.53 -12.03 5.83
C ARG A 186 -15.17 -11.40 7.18
N CYS A 187 -14.86 -10.11 7.24
CA CYS A 187 -14.69 -9.43 8.53
C CYS A 187 -15.99 -9.49 9.32
N PHE A 188 -17.12 -9.11 8.74
CA PHE A 188 -18.43 -9.14 9.40
C PHE A 188 -18.80 -10.57 9.85
N ASP A 189 -18.58 -11.57 9.01
CA ASP A 189 -18.89 -12.98 9.33
C ASP A 189 -18.06 -13.50 10.50
N ASN A 190 -16.77 -13.17 10.53
CA ASN A 190 -15.82 -13.70 11.53
C ASN A 190 -15.59 -12.79 12.73
N CYS A 191 -16.16 -11.58 12.74
CA CYS A 191 -16.09 -10.69 13.89
C CYS A 191 -16.90 -11.31 15.04
N LYS A 192 -16.47 -11.11 16.27
CA LYS A 192 -17.27 -11.42 17.46
C LYS A 192 -17.67 -10.10 18.11
N LEU A 193 -18.81 -10.09 18.80
CA LEU A 193 -19.23 -8.92 19.56
C LEU A 193 -18.30 -8.68 20.74
N ILE A 194 -18.22 -7.44 21.23
CA ILE A 194 -17.31 -7.08 22.32
C ILE A 194 -17.56 -7.92 23.58
N GLU A 195 -18.84 -8.20 23.88
CA GLU A 195 -19.28 -9.04 25.00
C GLU A 195 -18.74 -10.49 24.92
N GLU A 196 -18.44 -10.99 23.73
CA GLU A 196 -17.86 -12.32 23.54
C GLU A 196 -16.34 -12.37 23.83
N TYR A 197 -15.69 -11.22 23.94
CA TYR A 197 -14.27 -11.10 24.31
C TYR A 197 -14.06 -10.82 25.80
N GLU A 198 -15.08 -10.33 26.50
CA GLU A 198 -15.04 -10.12 27.94
C GLU A 198 -15.18 -11.47 28.67
N ASP A 199 -14.12 -11.86 29.38
CA ASP A 199 -14.23 -12.96 30.34
C ASP A 199 -15.13 -12.47 31.47
N LYS A 200 -16.34 -13.05 31.60
CA LYS A 200 -17.33 -12.71 32.64
C LYS A 200 -16.79 -12.86 34.08
N THR A 201 -15.58 -13.39 34.24
CA THR A 201 -14.89 -13.59 35.53
C THR A 201 -13.68 -12.67 35.76
N GLN A 202 -13.22 -11.92 34.76
CA GLN A 202 -12.09 -11.01 34.88
C GLN A 202 -12.41 -9.65 34.27
N ILE A 203 -12.48 -8.63 35.13
CA ILE A 203 -12.48 -7.23 34.70
C ILE A 203 -11.08 -6.92 34.16
N VAL A 204 -10.85 -7.18 32.87
CA VAL A 204 -9.62 -6.75 32.18
C VAL A 204 -9.78 -5.27 31.81
N ASN A 205 -9.66 -4.42 32.82
CA ASN A 205 -9.66 -2.96 32.70
C ASN A 205 -8.40 -2.45 32.01
N ASN A 206 -8.33 -2.60 30.69
CA ASN A 206 -7.43 -1.82 29.82
C ASN A 206 -8.17 -1.14 28.65
N TYR A 207 -9.51 -1.26 28.60
CA TYR A 207 -10.35 -0.80 27.49
C TYR A 207 -11.30 0.37 27.83
N ASP A 208 -11.25 0.89 29.05
CA ASP A 208 -12.14 1.96 29.57
C ASP A 208 -12.04 3.33 28.86
N PHE A 209 -11.29 3.43 27.74
CA PHE A 209 -11.15 4.67 26.94
C PHE A 209 -11.23 4.44 25.42
N ILE A 210 -11.57 3.23 24.96
CA ILE A 210 -11.70 2.93 23.52
C ILE A 210 -13.19 2.82 23.22
N THR A 211 -13.77 3.78 22.49
CA THR A 211 -15.13 3.63 21.96
C THR A 211 -15.24 2.30 21.21
N GLU A 212 -16.36 1.60 21.32
CA GLU A 212 -16.55 0.27 20.73
C GLU A 212 -16.27 0.25 19.20
N ASP A 213 -16.57 1.36 18.52
CA ASP A 213 -16.18 1.60 17.13
C ASP A 213 -14.68 1.42 16.87
N ASN A 214 -13.83 1.95 17.74
CA ASN A 214 -12.38 1.83 17.57
C ASN A 214 -11.91 0.37 17.65
N PHE A 215 -12.59 -0.46 18.45
CA PHE A 215 -12.33 -1.90 18.49
C PHE A 215 -12.62 -2.54 17.12
N TYR A 216 -13.82 -2.32 16.56
CA TYR A 216 -14.20 -2.89 15.26
C TYR A 216 -13.39 -2.32 14.09
N VAL A 217 -13.07 -1.02 14.08
CA VAL A 217 -12.18 -0.40 13.10
C VAL A 217 -10.80 -1.07 13.12
N LYS A 218 -10.23 -1.28 14.31
CA LYS A 218 -8.93 -1.94 14.47
C LYS A 218 -8.97 -3.39 13.98
N TYR A 219 -10.05 -4.11 14.31
CA TYR A 219 -10.30 -5.47 13.83
C TYR A 219 -10.33 -5.52 12.30
N ILE A 220 -11.20 -4.72 11.66
CA ILE A 220 -11.36 -4.68 10.20
C ILE A 220 -10.03 -4.33 9.53
N ASN A 221 -9.33 -3.31 10.01
CA ASN A 221 -8.05 -2.88 9.44
C ASN A 221 -6.96 -3.95 9.53
N ARG A 222 -6.92 -4.72 10.64
CA ARG A 222 -6.00 -5.85 10.81
C ARG A 222 -6.37 -7.01 9.89
N SER A 223 -7.64 -7.34 9.78
CA SER A 223 -8.15 -8.42 8.93
C SER A 223 -7.90 -8.13 7.45
N LEU A 224 -8.18 -6.91 6.98
CA LEU A 224 -7.89 -6.48 5.60
C LEU A 224 -6.40 -6.64 5.26
N ASN A 225 -5.49 -6.25 6.16
CA ASN A 225 -4.06 -6.47 5.96
C ASN A 225 -3.73 -7.95 5.72
N ALA A 226 -4.25 -8.84 6.59
CA ALA A 226 -3.99 -10.27 6.51
C ALA A 226 -4.59 -10.89 5.24
N TYR A 227 -5.83 -10.52 4.90
CA TYR A 227 -6.49 -10.97 3.68
C TYR A 227 -5.74 -10.54 2.43
N PHE A 228 -5.30 -9.28 2.33
CA PHE A 228 -4.52 -8.83 1.17
C PHE A 228 -3.11 -9.46 1.10
N GLN A 229 -2.47 -9.76 2.22
CA GLN A 229 -1.22 -10.53 2.23
C GLN A 229 -1.42 -11.94 1.67
N ASN A 230 -2.55 -12.59 1.99
CA ASN A 230 -2.88 -13.90 1.45
C ASN A 230 -3.31 -13.82 -0.02
N TYR A 231 -4.11 -12.81 -0.38
CA TYR A 231 -4.49 -12.53 -1.75
C TYR A 231 -3.27 -12.35 -2.65
N GLN A 232 -2.24 -11.64 -2.17
CA GLN A 232 -1.00 -11.46 -2.93
C GLN A 232 -0.29 -12.81 -3.19
N LYS A 233 -0.33 -13.73 -2.22
CA LYS A 233 0.23 -15.08 -2.40
C LYS A 233 -0.56 -15.87 -3.44
N ASP A 234 -1.88 -15.80 -3.37
CA ASP A 234 -2.77 -16.48 -4.32
C ASP A 234 -2.62 -15.94 -5.74
N TYR A 235 -2.53 -14.62 -5.88
CA TYR A 235 -2.34 -13.94 -7.16
C TYR A 235 -1.08 -14.44 -7.89
N TYR A 236 -0.01 -14.75 -7.15
CA TYR A 236 1.22 -15.29 -7.71
C TYR A 236 1.33 -16.83 -7.62
N SER A 237 0.24 -17.51 -7.26
CA SER A 237 0.17 -18.97 -7.13
C SER A 237 1.26 -19.56 -6.21
N VAL A 238 1.58 -18.87 -5.12
CA VAL A 238 2.56 -19.34 -4.12
C VAL A 238 1.87 -19.90 -2.88
N LYS A 239 2.43 -20.97 -2.32
CA LYS A 239 1.95 -21.65 -1.13
C LYS A 239 1.97 -20.73 0.08
N ARG A 240 0.91 -20.80 0.87
CA ARG A 240 0.82 -20.16 2.19
C ARG A 240 1.45 -21.07 3.25
N GLY A 241 2.08 -20.50 4.27
CA GLY A 241 2.65 -21.28 5.38
C GLY A 241 3.51 -20.45 6.32
N HIS A 242 3.56 -20.85 7.59
CA HIS A 242 4.26 -20.13 8.67
C HIS A 242 5.79 -20.07 8.48
N ASN A 243 6.37 -20.99 7.70
CA ASN A 243 7.82 -21.07 7.49
C ASN A 243 8.26 -20.82 6.03
N ASN A 244 7.31 -20.41 5.16
CA ASN A 244 7.63 -20.15 3.77
C ASN A 244 8.40 -18.82 3.67
N LYS A 245 9.59 -18.88 3.08
CA LYS A 245 10.36 -17.69 2.73
C LYS A 245 9.98 -17.27 1.31
N TYR A 246 9.75 -15.97 1.13
CA TYR A 246 9.38 -15.42 -0.17
C TYR A 246 10.47 -14.46 -0.67
N SER A 247 10.61 -14.36 -1.98
CA SER A 247 11.41 -13.34 -2.65
C SER A 247 10.68 -12.81 -3.88
N ARG A 248 11.31 -11.89 -4.61
CA ARG A 248 10.77 -11.35 -5.86
C ARG A 248 11.47 -11.96 -7.06
N CYS A 249 10.71 -12.27 -8.11
CA CYS A 249 11.25 -12.67 -9.40
C CYS A 249 12.04 -11.50 -10.01
N LYS A 250 13.31 -11.73 -10.38
CA LYS A 250 14.19 -10.71 -10.97
C LYS A 250 13.69 -10.15 -12.31
N ARG A 251 12.83 -10.89 -13.02
CA ARG A 251 12.31 -10.49 -14.34
C ARG A 251 10.96 -9.80 -14.27
N CYS A 252 10.00 -10.34 -13.51
CA CYS A 252 8.62 -9.83 -13.50
C CYS A 252 8.19 -9.18 -12.18
N GLY A 253 9.02 -9.16 -11.13
CA GLY A 253 8.65 -8.62 -9.82
C GLY A 253 7.64 -9.45 -9.03
N GLY A 254 7.08 -10.52 -9.61
CA GLY A 254 6.14 -11.39 -8.93
C GLY A 254 6.73 -12.08 -7.70
N ILE A 255 5.89 -12.39 -6.71
CA ILE A 255 6.32 -13.15 -5.53
C ILE A 255 6.66 -14.58 -5.94
N ILE A 256 7.75 -15.12 -5.37
CA ILE A 256 8.17 -16.51 -5.54
C ILE A 256 8.54 -17.13 -4.19
N GLU A 257 8.34 -18.44 -4.07
CA GLU A 257 8.85 -19.21 -2.92
C GLU A 257 10.37 -19.38 -3.02
N LYS A 258 11.06 -19.09 -1.93
CA LYS A 258 12.52 -19.22 -1.83
C LYS A 258 12.87 -20.61 -1.31
N ILE A 259 13.05 -21.55 -2.24
CA ILE A 259 13.46 -22.93 -1.93
C ILE A 259 14.97 -23.02 -1.63
N GLY A 260 15.78 -22.18 -2.29
CA GLY A 260 17.24 -22.12 -2.08
C GLY A 260 17.86 -20.81 -2.58
N ARG A 261 19.17 -20.63 -2.37
CA ARG A 261 19.92 -19.39 -2.71
C ARG A 261 19.80 -19.00 -4.19
N ASN A 262 19.67 -19.97 -5.08
CA ASN A 262 19.60 -19.76 -6.54
C ASN A 262 18.19 -19.47 -7.07
N THR A 263 17.19 -19.32 -6.20
CA THR A 263 15.80 -19.07 -6.62
C THR A 263 15.61 -17.61 -6.98
N GLN A 264 15.83 -17.28 -8.25
CA GLN A 264 15.82 -15.90 -8.76
C GLN A 264 14.61 -15.55 -9.63
N TYR A 265 13.89 -16.55 -10.15
CA TYR A 265 12.83 -16.36 -11.15
C TYR A 265 11.61 -17.23 -10.83
N CYS A 266 10.42 -16.76 -11.20
CA CYS A 266 9.21 -17.61 -11.21
C CYS A 266 9.32 -18.66 -12.33
N ASN A 267 8.46 -19.68 -12.31
CA ASN A 267 8.51 -20.78 -13.27
C ASN A 267 8.33 -20.30 -14.72
N ASP A 268 7.44 -19.34 -14.97
CA ASP A 268 7.26 -18.76 -16.30
C ASP A 268 8.50 -18.01 -16.78
N CYS A 269 9.06 -17.14 -15.94
CA CYS A 269 10.27 -16.40 -16.29
C CYS A 269 11.49 -17.33 -16.48
N LYS A 270 11.58 -18.44 -15.73
CA LYS A 270 12.60 -19.47 -15.97
C LYS A 270 12.44 -20.11 -17.34
N ARG A 271 11.21 -20.46 -17.73
CA ARG A 271 10.91 -21.06 -19.04
C ARG A 271 11.29 -20.11 -20.18
N ILE A 272 10.90 -18.84 -20.10
CA ILE A 272 11.23 -17.85 -21.14
C ILE A 272 12.76 -17.69 -21.25
N ARG A 273 13.46 -17.54 -20.13
CA ARG A 273 14.93 -17.41 -20.12
C ARG A 273 15.63 -18.61 -20.76
N ARG A 274 15.17 -19.84 -20.49
CA ARG A 274 15.71 -21.06 -21.13
C ARG A 274 15.55 -21.02 -22.66
N LEU A 275 14.40 -20.56 -23.15
CA LEU A 275 14.16 -20.43 -24.59
C LEU A 275 15.04 -19.35 -25.23
N GLU A 276 15.24 -18.21 -24.56
CA GLU A 276 16.15 -17.15 -25.00
C GLU A 276 17.59 -17.63 -25.09
N THR A 277 18.08 -18.33 -24.06
CA THR A 277 19.43 -18.93 -24.06
C THR A 277 19.60 -19.95 -25.19
N LYS A 278 18.60 -20.83 -25.39
CA LYS A 278 18.62 -21.79 -26.50
C LYS A 278 18.69 -21.05 -27.84
N ARG A 279 17.82 -20.05 -28.08
CA ARG A 279 17.82 -19.24 -29.32
C ARG A 279 19.15 -18.54 -29.56
N SER A 280 19.74 -17.94 -28.52
CA SER A 280 21.04 -17.27 -28.63
C SER A 280 22.17 -18.26 -28.97
N TRP A 281 22.13 -19.47 -28.41
CA TRP A 281 23.10 -20.50 -28.75
C TRP A 281 22.99 -20.92 -30.22
N TRP A 282 21.77 -21.16 -30.73
CA TRP A 282 21.57 -21.49 -32.15
C TRP A 282 22.06 -20.39 -33.08
N LYS A 283 21.79 -19.12 -32.77
CA LYS A 283 22.26 -17.97 -33.56
C LYS A 283 23.78 -17.77 -33.58
N ASN A 284 24.49 -18.27 -32.57
CA ASN A 284 25.93 -18.09 -32.44
C ASN A 284 26.73 -19.30 -32.95
N ASN A 285 26.05 -20.42 -33.26
CA ASN A 285 26.68 -21.68 -33.67
C ASN A 285 26.19 -22.19 -35.05
N HIS A 286 25.33 -21.42 -35.71
CA HIS A 286 24.86 -21.60 -37.09
C HIS A 286 24.70 -20.23 -37.74
#